data_AF-A0A6L3EIC4-F1
#
_entry.id   AF-A0A6L3EIC4-F1
#
_cell.length_a   1.000
_cell.length_b   1.000
_cell.length_c   1.000
_cell.angle_alpha   90.00
_cell.angle_beta   90.00
_cell.angle_gamma   90.00
#
_symmetry.space_group_name_H-M   'P 1'
#
loop_
_entity.id
_entity.type
_entity.pdbx_description
1 polymer ?
#
loop_
_entity_poly.entity_id
_entity_poly.type
_entity_poly.pdbx_seq_one_letter_code
_entity_poly.pdbx_strand_id
1 'polypeptide(L)'
;MARVPVKFEPTPRTEQLRKPRWIRARFPGTARVVELKRKLRAGGLHTVCEEANCPNLGECFDAGTATFMIMGDVCTRRCPFCDVAHGRPNPLDAEEPKQLAQTVADMGLDYVVITSVDRDDLRDGGAAHFVACIDAIRAASPSVRIEILTPDFRGRMERALDILATSPPDVFNHNLETVPRLYPIARPGADYRLPLELLREFRR
;
A
#
# COMPACT_ATOMS: atom_id res chain seq x y z
N MET A 1 14.80 -20.27 -5.53
CA MET A 1 14.02 -19.43 -4.60
C MET A 1 14.53 -19.68 -3.20
N ALA A 2 15.20 -18.72 -2.57
CA ALA A 2 15.65 -18.88 -1.19
C ALA A 2 14.40 -19.03 -0.30
N ARG A 3 14.24 -20.20 0.32
CA ARG A 3 13.18 -20.42 1.32
C ARG A 3 13.38 -19.38 2.42
N VAL A 4 12.34 -18.61 2.73
CA VAL A 4 12.35 -17.72 3.90
C VAL A 4 12.69 -18.58 5.13
N PRO A 5 13.87 -18.40 5.73
CA PRO A 5 14.38 -19.35 6.73
C PRO A 5 13.69 -19.18 8.10
N VAL A 6 12.91 -18.12 8.27
CA VAL A 6 12.30 -17.76 9.55
C VAL A 6 10.83 -18.17 9.55
N LYS A 7 10.46 -19.08 10.46
CA LYS A 7 9.06 -19.35 10.80
C LYS A 7 8.63 -18.38 11.89
N PHE A 8 7.56 -17.64 11.64
CA PHE A 8 6.96 -16.74 12.62
C PHE A 8 5.76 -17.44 13.24
N GLU A 9 5.94 -17.92 14.47
CA GLU A 9 4.83 -18.46 15.26
C GLU A 9 4.04 -17.30 15.90
N PRO A 10 2.71 -17.34 15.91
CA PRO A 10 1.91 -16.31 16.57
C PRO A 10 2.26 -16.24 18.06
N THR A 11 2.53 -15.05 18.58
CA THR A 11 2.73 -14.85 20.02
C THR A 11 1.48 -15.28 20.79
N PRO A 12 1.58 -16.22 21.74
CA PRO A 12 0.47 -16.65 22.58
C PRO A 12 -0.20 -15.45 23.25
N ARG A 13 -1.53 -15.47 23.41
CA ARG A 13 -2.26 -14.37 24.07
C ARG A 13 -1.74 -14.06 25.48
N THR A 14 -1.19 -15.06 26.17
CA THR A 14 -0.58 -14.92 27.50
C THR A 14 0.71 -14.12 27.49
N GLU A 15 1.40 -14.04 26.36
CA GLU A 15 2.66 -13.31 26.17
C GLU A 15 2.44 -11.96 25.47
N GLN A 16 1.23 -11.67 25.00
CA GLN A 16 0.90 -10.40 24.38
C GLN A 16 0.93 -9.26 25.40
N LEU A 17 1.80 -8.29 25.15
CA LEU A 17 1.88 -7.09 25.96
C LEU A 17 0.61 -6.25 25.82
N ARG A 18 0.11 -5.73 26.95
CA ARG A 18 -0.99 -4.76 26.93
C ARG A 18 -0.54 -3.47 26.26
N LYS A 19 -1.39 -2.93 25.37
CA LYS A 19 -1.15 -1.60 24.79
C LYS A 19 -1.06 -0.55 25.92
N PRO A 20 0.02 0.26 25.96
CA PRO A 20 0.17 1.28 26.98
C PRO A 20 -0.94 2.33 26.93
N ARG A 21 -1.13 3.09 28.01
CA ARG A 21 -2.27 4.01 28.17
C ARG A 21 -2.33 5.11 27.11
N TRP A 22 -1.19 5.53 26.56
CA TRP A 22 -1.11 6.56 25.53
C TRP A 22 -1.44 6.06 24.11
N ILE A 23 -1.46 4.74 23.88
CA ILE A 23 -1.89 4.16 22.59
C ILE A 23 -3.39 3.89 22.67
N ARG A 24 -4.17 4.91 22.34
CA ARG A 24 -5.64 4.88 22.28
C ARG A 24 -6.10 5.70 21.08
N ALA A 25 -7.04 5.13 20.32
CA ALA A 25 -7.65 5.78 19.17
C ALA A 25 -9.07 6.21 19.52
N ARG A 26 -9.54 7.30 18.90
CA ARG A 26 -10.95 7.66 18.95
C ARG A 26 -11.75 6.70 18.08
N PHE A 27 -13.01 6.45 18.45
CA PHE A 27 -13.85 5.53 17.70
C PHE A 27 -14.07 6.06 16.27
N PRO A 28 -13.74 5.28 15.22
CA PRO A 28 -13.77 5.77 13.85
C PRO A 28 -15.16 5.71 13.19
N GLY A 29 -16.21 5.26 13.87
CA GLY A 29 -17.53 5.03 13.26
C GLY A 29 -18.34 6.31 13.02
N THR A 30 -17.76 7.29 12.33
CA THR A 30 -18.49 8.44 11.80
C THR A 30 -19.31 8.02 10.58
N ALA A 31 -20.37 8.78 10.24
CA ALA A 31 -21.20 8.49 9.07
C ALA A 31 -20.39 8.45 7.77
N ARG A 32 -19.36 9.30 7.64
CA ARG A 32 -18.43 9.33 6.50
C ARG A 32 -17.66 8.00 6.34
N VAL A 33 -17.19 7.42 7.45
CA VAL A 33 -16.48 6.13 7.42
C VAL A 33 -17.41 4.98 7.00
N VAL A 34 -18.69 5.02 7.37
CA VAL A 34 -19.68 4.02 6.93
C VAL A 34 -19.98 4.16 5.44
N GLU A 35 -20.16 5.38 4.95
CA GLU A 35 -20.36 5.65 3.53
C GLU A 35 -19.17 5.21 2.68
N LEU A 36 -17.95 5.52 3.14
CA LEU A 36 -16.71 5.04 2.54
C LEU A 36 -16.70 3.53 2.38
N LYS A 37 -16.92 2.80 3.49
CA LYS A 37 -16.95 1.33 3.51
C LYS A 37 -17.89 0.78 2.46
N ARG A 38 -19.04 1.43 2.29
CA ARG A 38 -20.02 1.07 1.26
C ARG A 38 -19.50 1.35 -0.15
N LYS A 39 -18.87 2.51 -0.40
CA LYS A 39 -18.32 2.86 -1.72
C LYS A 39 -17.17 1.93 -2.11
N LEU A 40 -16.23 1.67 -1.21
CA LEU A 40 -15.12 0.74 -1.44
C LEU A 40 -15.61 -0.66 -1.84
N ARG A 41 -16.57 -1.20 -1.08
CA ARG A 41 -17.18 -2.51 -1.39
C ARG A 41 -17.94 -2.52 -2.72
N ALA A 42 -18.66 -1.44 -3.03
CA ALA A 42 -19.38 -1.32 -4.29
C ALA A 42 -18.43 -1.24 -5.50
N GLY A 43 -17.27 -0.60 -5.32
CA GLY A 43 -16.23 -0.48 -6.32
C GLY A 43 -15.25 -1.65 -6.37
N GLY A 44 -15.39 -2.69 -5.53
CA GLY A 44 -14.43 -3.81 -5.49
C GLY A 44 -13.00 -3.41 -5.08
N LEU A 45 -12.84 -2.27 -4.42
CA LEU A 45 -11.54 -1.72 -4.05
C LEU A 45 -11.11 -2.14 -2.65
N HIS A 46 -9.80 -2.25 -2.45
CA HIS A 46 -9.21 -2.48 -1.14
C HIS A 46 -8.57 -1.20 -0.59
N THR A 47 -8.57 -1.06 0.74
CA THR A 47 -7.81 0.01 1.42
C THR A 47 -6.98 -0.57 2.54
N VAL A 48 -5.74 -0.09 2.67
CA VAL A 48 -4.92 -0.43 3.85
C VAL A 48 -5.62 0.01 5.13
N CYS A 49 -6.42 1.07 5.06
CA CYS A 49 -7.13 1.57 6.23
C CYS A 49 -8.12 0.53 6.81
N GLU A 50 -8.76 -0.28 5.97
CA GLU A 50 -9.62 -1.39 6.40
C GLU A 50 -8.82 -2.66 6.69
N GLU A 51 -7.96 -3.08 5.75
CA GLU A 51 -7.22 -4.34 5.87
C GLU A 51 -6.27 -4.35 7.06
N ALA A 52 -5.66 -3.20 7.40
CA ALA A 52 -4.75 -3.08 8.54
C ALA A 52 -5.44 -2.58 9.84
N ASN A 53 -6.78 -2.55 9.88
CA ASN A 53 -7.56 -2.09 11.03
C ASN A 53 -7.10 -0.72 11.58
N CYS A 54 -6.91 0.25 10.68
CA CYS A 54 -6.23 1.49 10.99
C CYS A 54 -6.98 2.29 12.07
N PRO A 55 -6.35 2.62 13.21
CA PRO A 55 -6.97 3.42 14.25
C PRO A 55 -7.27 4.87 13.82
N ASN A 56 -6.60 5.36 12.77
CA ASN A 56 -6.66 6.75 12.32
C ASN A 56 -7.70 6.98 11.22
N LEU A 57 -8.47 5.94 10.85
CA LEU A 57 -9.43 5.94 9.76
C LEU A 57 -10.30 7.21 9.76
N GLY A 58 -11.01 7.48 10.86
CA GLY A 58 -11.90 8.64 10.94
C GLY A 58 -11.19 9.98 10.71
N GLU A 59 -10.01 10.16 11.30
CA GLU A 59 -9.24 11.41 11.20
C GLU A 59 -8.73 11.66 9.78
N CYS A 60 -8.16 10.64 9.12
CA CYS A 60 -7.67 10.78 7.75
C CYS A 60 -8.80 11.15 6.78
N PHE A 61 -9.95 10.49 6.91
CA PHE A 61 -11.09 10.73 6.03
C PHE A 61 -11.77 12.08 6.27
N ASP A 62 -11.84 12.53 7.52
CA ASP A 62 -12.35 13.88 7.83
C ASP A 62 -11.42 14.97 7.25
N ALA A 63 -10.13 14.69 7.12
CA ALA A 63 -9.13 15.55 6.47
C ALA A 63 -9.05 15.38 4.94
N GLY A 64 -9.99 14.67 4.31
CA GLY A 64 -10.02 14.52 2.84
C GLY A 64 -8.91 13.63 2.28
N THR A 65 -8.39 12.69 3.08
CA THR A 65 -7.29 11.78 2.70
C THR A 65 -7.68 10.31 2.81
N ALA A 66 -7.22 9.50 1.86
CA ALA A 66 -7.43 8.05 1.86
C ALA A 66 -6.21 7.30 1.33
N THR A 67 -6.00 6.08 1.82
CA THR A 67 -4.98 5.15 1.28
C THR A 67 -5.64 3.94 0.64
N PHE A 68 -5.48 3.81 -0.67
CA PHE A 68 -5.99 2.67 -1.45
C PHE A 68 -4.89 1.63 -1.64
N MET A 69 -5.26 0.36 -1.53
CA MET A 69 -4.39 -0.77 -1.82
C MET A 69 -4.80 -1.37 -3.15
N ILE A 70 -3.99 -1.16 -4.18
CA ILE A 70 -4.23 -1.69 -5.52
C ILE A 70 -3.59 -3.08 -5.68
N MET A 71 -4.00 -3.79 -6.73
CA MET A 71 -3.51 -5.12 -7.11
C MET A 71 -3.95 -6.24 -6.16
N GLY A 72 -5.07 -6.03 -5.45
CA GLY A 72 -5.71 -7.00 -4.56
C GLY A 72 -5.19 -7.00 -3.12
N ASP A 73 -5.57 -8.03 -2.38
CA ASP A 73 -5.35 -8.22 -0.93
C ASP A 73 -4.40 -9.38 -0.58
N VAL A 74 -3.83 -10.05 -1.59
CA VAL A 74 -2.90 -11.17 -1.42
C VAL A 74 -1.52 -10.79 -1.94
N CYS A 75 -0.54 -10.77 -1.04
CA CYS A 75 0.84 -10.43 -1.33
C CYS A 75 1.68 -11.66 -1.71
N THR A 76 2.62 -11.52 -2.65
CA THR A 76 3.59 -12.57 -2.97
C THR A 76 4.65 -12.76 -1.87
N ARG A 77 4.67 -11.87 -0.87
CA ARG A 77 5.63 -11.86 0.23
C ARG A 77 4.94 -11.93 1.59
N ARG A 78 5.74 -12.24 2.61
CA ARG A 78 5.26 -12.47 3.98
C ARG A 78 6.12 -11.72 4.99
N CYS A 79 5.93 -10.40 5.07
CA CYS A 79 6.50 -9.57 6.12
C CYS A 79 5.77 -9.85 7.44
N PRO A 80 6.45 -10.23 8.54
CA PRO A 80 5.79 -10.70 9.76
C PRO A 80 5.01 -9.64 10.52
N PHE A 81 5.31 -8.36 10.26
CA PHE A 81 4.60 -7.23 10.84
C PHE A 81 3.38 -6.81 10.01
N CYS A 82 3.23 -7.34 8.79
CA CYS A 82 2.20 -6.94 7.85
C CYS A 82 0.95 -7.82 8.04
N ASP A 83 -0.22 -7.19 8.12
CA ASP A 83 -1.51 -7.87 8.32
C ASP A 83 -2.16 -8.35 7.01
N VAL A 84 -1.54 -8.03 5.86
CA VAL A 84 -2.02 -8.42 4.53
C VAL A 84 -1.82 -9.93 4.31
N ALA A 85 -2.82 -10.56 3.68
CA ALA A 85 -2.74 -11.98 3.34
C ALA A 85 -1.59 -12.26 2.37
N HIS A 86 -1.08 -13.49 2.39
CA HIS A 86 0.03 -13.90 1.52
C HIS A 86 -0.30 -15.19 0.78
N GLY A 87 0.15 -15.29 -0.47
CA GLY A 87 -0.19 -16.43 -1.33
C GLY A 87 0.02 -16.12 -2.80
N ARG A 88 -0.75 -16.82 -3.65
CA ARG A 88 -0.80 -16.54 -5.09
C ARG A 88 -1.90 -15.49 -5.32
N PRO A 89 -1.55 -14.28 -5.80
CA PRO A 89 -2.54 -13.25 -6.09
C PRO A 89 -3.44 -13.65 -7.27
N ASN A 90 -4.62 -13.01 -7.34
CA ASN A 90 -5.46 -13.04 -8.52
C ASN A 90 -4.81 -12.23 -9.69
N PRO A 91 -5.26 -12.45 -10.94
CA PRO A 91 -4.93 -11.55 -12.04
C PRO A 91 -5.27 -10.10 -11.69
N LEU A 92 -4.52 -9.15 -12.27
CA LEU A 92 -4.87 -7.74 -12.14
C LEU A 92 -6.26 -7.48 -12.74
N ASP A 93 -7.06 -6.70 -12.03
CA ASP A 93 -8.31 -6.17 -12.56
C ASP A 93 -8.00 -4.96 -13.46
N ALA A 94 -8.36 -5.05 -14.72
CA ALA A 94 -8.14 -3.98 -15.70
C ALA A 94 -9.00 -2.74 -15.43
N GLU A 95 -10.13 -2.90 -14.72
CA GLU A 95 -11.02 -1.77 -14.36
C GLU A 95 -10.63 -1.10 -13.03
N GLU A 96 -9.71 -1.68 -12.24
CA GLU A 96 -9.28 -1.13 -10.94
C GLU A 96 -8.85 0.35 -11.02
N PRO A 97 -8.03 0.79 -12.01
CA PRO A 97 -7.66 2.20 -12.14
C PRO A 97 -8.86 3.14 -12.30
N LYS A 98 -9.85 2.72 -13.09
CA LYS A 98 -11.05 3.51 -13.38
C LYS A 98 -11.98 3.56 -12.17
N GLN A 99 -12.18 2.42 -11.50
CA GLN A 99 -12.98 2.34 -10.28
C GLN A 99 -12.36 3.17 -9.15
N LEU A 100 -11.02 3.13 -9.02
CA LEU A 100 -10.27 3.96 -8.09
C LEU A 100 -10.48 5.45 -8.38
N ALA A 101 -10.28 5.88 -9.63
CA ALA A 101 -10.47 7.26 -10.03
C ALA A 101 -11.90 7.77 -9.77
N GLN A 102 -12.91 6.96 -10.10
CA GLN A 102 -14.31 7.29 -9.80
C GLN A 102 -14.54 7.42 -8.30
N THR A 103 -13.98 6.51 -7.49
CA THR A 103 -14.12 6.53 -6.04
C THR A 103 -13.48 7.78 -5.44
N VAL A 104 -12.29 8.15 -5.91
CA VAL A 104 -11.59 9.38 -5.50
C VAL A 104 -12.45 10.62 -5.80
N ALA A 105 -13.02 10.70 -7.01
CA ALA A 105 -13.89 11.79 -7.43
C ALA A 105 -15.19 11.85 -6.61
N ASP A 106 -15.87 10.71 -6.45
CA ASP A 106 -17.13 10.59 -5.71
C ASP A 106 -17.00 10.93 -4.22
N MET A 107 -15.79 10.83 -3.69
CA MET A 107 -15.48 11.15 -2.30
C MET A 107 -14.96 12.57 -2.11
N GLY A 108 -14.63 13.29 -3.18
CA GLY A 108 -14.05 14.62 -3.10
C GLY A 108 -12.79 14.67 -2.24
N LEU A 109 -11.90 13.69 -2.41
CA LEU A 109 -10.62 13.66 -1.69
C LEU A 109 -9.71 14.77 -2.22
N ASP A 110 -8.85 15.31 -1.36
CA ASP A 110 -7.83 16.30 -1.73
C ASP A 110 -6.44 15.65 -1.87
N TYR A 111 -6.22 14.55 -1.15
CA TYR A 111 -4.95 13.83 -1.11
C TYR A 111 -5.21 12.32 -1.14
N VAL A 112 -4.52 11.62 -2.04
CA VAL A 112 -4.67 10.18 -2.22
C VAL A 112 -3.32 9.52 -2.08
N VAL A 113 -3.23 8.51 -1.22
CA VAL A 113 -2.09 7.60 -1.16
C VAL A 113 -2.48 6.31 -1.89
N ILE A 114 -1.67 5.89 -2.86
CA ILE A 114 -1.82 4.61 -3.55
C ILE A 114 -0.69 3.71 -3.09
N THR A 115 -1.01 2.53 -2.58
CA THR A 115 -0.03 1.50 -2.24
C THR A 115 -0.46 0.17 -2.83
N SER A 116 0.40 -0.84 -2.79
CA SER A 116 0.08 -2.16 -3.34
C SER A 116 0.65 -3.26 -2.48
N VAL A 117 0.13 -4.47 -2.69
CA VAL A 117 0.85 -5.68 -2.34
C VAL A 117 2.10 -5.86 -3.21
N ASP A 118 3.07 -6.66 -2.77
CA ASP A 118 4.16 -7.09 -3.65
C ASP A 118 3.59 -8.05 -4.71
N ARG A 119 3.93 -7.78 -5.98
CA ARG A 119 3.53 -8.57 -7.16
C ARG A 119 4.73 -9.16 -7.87
N ASP A 120 5.45 -10.05 -7.20
CA ASP A 120 6.61 -10.75 -7.79
C ASP A 120 6.24 -11.69 -8.95
N ASP A 121 4.96 -11.92 -9.21
CA ASP A 121 4.47 -12.64 -10.38
C ASP A 121 4.47 -11.79 -11.66
N LEU A 122 4.52 -10.46 -11.54
CA LEU A 122 4.53 -9.53 -12.68
C LEU A 122 5.96 -9.20 -13.13
N ARG A 123 6.14 -8.94 -14.43
CA ARG A 123 7.46 -8.64 -15.04
C ARG A 123 8.01 -7.27 -14.65
N ASP A 124 7.13 -6.32 -14.36
CA ASP A 124 7.42 -4.95 -13.93
C ASP A 124 7.12 -4.73 -12.44
N GLY A 125 6.70 -5.77 -11.72
CA GLY A 125 6.31 -5.67 -10.30
C GLY A 125 5.06 -4.82 -10.06
N GLY A 126 4.25 -4.55 -11.08
CA GLY A 126 3.03 -3.75 -10.98
C GLY A 126 3.21 -2.25 -11.26
N ALA A 127 4.41 -1.81 -11.65
CA ALA A 127 4.69 -0.40 -11.94
C ALA A 127 3.75 0.21 -12.99
N ALA A 128 3.42 -0.51 -14.06
CA ALA A 128 2.47 -0.02 -15.07
C ALA A 128 1.06 0.19 -14.50
N HIS A 129 0.68 -0.62 -13.51
CA HIS A 129 -0.63 -0.52 -12.87
C HIS A 129 -0.71 0.69 -11.92
N PHE A 130 0.39 1.03 -11.24
CA PHE A 130 0.51 2.31 -10.54
C PHE A 130 0.31 3.50 -11.49
N VAL A 131 1.01 3.52 -12.63
CA VAL A 131 0.88 4.59 -13.64
C VAL A 131 -0.56 4.70 -14.14
N ALA A 132 -1.20 3.58 -14.47
CA ALA A 132 -2.59 3.57 -14.92
C ALA A 132 -3.54 4.19 -13.87
N CYS A 133 -3.33 3.90 -12.58
CA CYS A 133 -4.09 4.49 -11.48
C CYS A 133 -3.85 6.00 -11.35
N ILE A 134 -2.59 6.44 -11.42
CA ILE A 134 -2.22 7.87 -11.37
C ILE A 134 -2.91 8.63 -12.50
N ASP A 135 -2.81 8.13 -13.74
CA ASP A 135 -3.40 8.77 -14.92
C ASP A 135 -4.91 8.85 -14.83
N ALA A 136 -5.56 7.75 -14.40
CA ALA A 136 -7.01 7.73 -14.22
C ALA A 136 -7.48 8.75 -13.18
N ILE A 137 -6.79 8.84 -12.03
CA ILE A 137 -7.12 9.83 -10.99
C ILE A 137 -6.91 11.25 -11.50
N ARG A 138 -5.79 11.53 -12.18
CA ARG A 138 -5.53 12.88 -12.74
C ARG A 138 -6.58 13.29 -13.76
N ALA A 139 -7.05 12.36 -14.57
CA ALA A 139 -8.10 12.61 -15.55
C ALA A 139 -9.46 12.92 -14.87
N ALA A 140 -9.81 12.19 -13.82
CA ALA A 140 -11.09 12.34 -13.13
C ALA A 140 -11.09 13.48 -12.08
N SER A 141 -9.93 13.79 -11.49
CA SER A 141 -9.78 14.73 -10.37
C SER A 141 -8.42 15.46 -10.46
N PRO A 142 -8.28 16.44 -11.37
CA PRO A 142 -6.99 17.08 -11.67
C PRO A 142 -6.35 17.86 -10.52
N SER A 143 -7.12 18.21 -9.49
CA SER A 143 -6.65 18.97 -8.33
C SER A 143 -6.11 18.09 -7.19
N VAL A 144 -6.32 16.77 -7.26
CA VAL A 144 -5.90 15.82 -6.22
C VAL A 144 -4.39 15.67 -6.22
N ARG A 145 -3.78 15.70 -5.04
CA ARG A 145 -2.39 15.30 -4.85
C ARG A 145 -2.28 13.80 -4.67
N ILE A 146 -1.34 13.18 -5.35
CA ILE A 146 -1.14 11.73 -5.40
C ILE A 146 0.21 11.37 -4.81
N GLU A 147 0.19 10.64 -3.70
CA GLU A 147 1.35 9.93 -3.16
C GLU A 147 1.28 8.46 -3.60
N ILE A 148 2.43 7.88 -3.94
CA ILE A 148 2.54 6.43 -4.04
C ILE A 148 3.49 5.88 -2.98
N LEU A 149 3.06 4.83 -2.28
CA LEU A 149 3.87 4.01 -1.39
C LEU A 149 4.14 2.68 -2.07
N THR A 150 5.34 2.56 -2.64
CA THR A 150 5.68 1.48 -3.57
C THR A 150 6.34 0.27 -2.90
N PRO A 151 6.25 -0.94 -3.49
CA PRO A 151 7.13 -2.04 -3.15
C PRO A 151 8.58 -1.75 -3.57
N ASP A 152 9.50 -2.68 -3.28
CA ASP A 152 10.94 -2.52 -3.62
C ASP A 152 11.28 -2.90 -5.08
N PHE A 153 10.29 -3.38 -5.85
CA PHE A 153 10.43 -3.90 -7.21
C PHE A 153 11.62 -4.87 -7.38
N ARG A 154 11.87 -5.75 -6.41
CA ARG A 154 13.01 -6.68 -6.39
C ARG A 154 13.31 -7.33 -7.74
N GLY A 155 14.53 -7.09 -8.25
CA GLY A 155 15.01 -7.63 -9.52
C GLY A 155 14.42 -6.96 -10.78
N ARG A 156 13.66 -5.88 -10.62
CA ARG A 156 12.94 -5.16 -11.69
C ARG A 156 12.93 -3.63 -11.48
N MET A 157 13.75 -3.12 -10.56
CA MET A 157 13.78 -1.72 -10.15
C MET A 157 13.92 -0.76 -11.34
N GLU A 158 14.92 -0.98 -12.20
CA GLU A 158 15.17 -0.13 -13.38
C GLU A 158 13.92 -0.02 -14.26
N ARG A 159 13.35 -1.17 -14.66
CA ARG A 159 12.12 -1.22 -15.45
C ARG A 159 10.94 -0.52 -14.75
N ALA A 160 10.80 -0.71 -13.44
CA ALA A 160 9.72 -0.09 -12.68
C ALA A 160 9.87 1.43 -12.64
N LEU A 161 11.08 1.94 -12.44
CA LEU A 161 11.39 3.36 -12.43
C LEU A 161 11.16 3.99 -13.81
N ASP A 162 11.61 3.35 -14.88
CA ASP A 162 11.36 3.82 -16.26
C ASP A 162 9.87 3.97 -16.55
N ILE A 163 9.05 3.02 -16.08
CA ILE A 163 7.60 3.07 -16.24
C ILE A 163 7.01 4.21 -15.39
N LEU A 164 7.36 4.29 -14.11
CA LEU A 164 6.85 5.31 -13.18
C LEU A 164 7.22 6.74 -13.62
N ALA A 165 8.35 6.92 -14.30
CA ALA A 165 8.77 8.20 -14.84
C ALA A 165 7.84 8.74 -15.94
N THR A 166 7.02 7.88 -16.57
CA THR A 166 6.07 8.32 -17.60
C THR A 166 4.87 9.08 -17.04
N SER A 167 4.47 8.80 -15.79
CA SER A 167 3.48 9.56 -15.04
C SER A 167 3.88 9.61 -13.57
N PRO A 168 4.77 10.56 -13.20
CA PRO A 168 5.32 10.60 -11.85
C PRO A 168 4.24 11.02 -10.84
N PRO A 169 4.23 10.48 -9.61
CA PRO A 169 3.40 10.95 -8.50
C PRO A 169 3.83 12.34 -8.01
N ASP A 170 3.00 12.98 -7.18
CA ASP A 170 3.40 14.21 -6.47
C ASP A 170 4.35 13.91 -5.30
N VAL A 171 4.17 12.75 -4.65
CA VAL A 171 5.07 12.23 -3.60
C VAL A 171 5.40 10.77 -3.89
N PHE A 172 6.69 10.45 -3.89
CA PHE A 172 7.16 9.07 -3.98
C PHE A 172 7.64 8.61 -2.60
N ASN A 173 7.06 7.51 -2.12
CA ASN A 173 7.32 6.95 -0.82
C ASN A 173 7.72 5.47 -0.94
N HIS A 174 8.63 5.05 -0.07
CA HIS A 174 9.00 3.67 0.15
C HIS A 174 9.50 3.51 1.60
N ASN A 175 8.92 2.57 2.34
CA ASN A 175 9.30 2.35 3.72
C ASN A 175 10.51 1.42 3.87
N LEU A 176 11.48 1.84 4.70
CA LEU A 176 12.53 0.95 5.20
C LEU A 176 12.04 0.04 6.32
N GLU A 177 11.02 0.47 7.07
CA GLU A 177 10.39 -0.21 8.21
C GLU A 177 11.25 -0.39 9.47
N THR A 178 12.52 -0.73 9.33
CA THR A 178 13.41 -0.95 10.47
C THR A 178 14.87 -0.69 10.14
N VAL A 179 15.75 -0.82 11.12
CA VAL A 179 17.20 -0.63 10.99
C VAL A 179 17.90 -1.88 10.39
N PRO A 180 19.10 -1.75 9.81
CA PRO A 180 19.79 -2.86 9.12
C PRO A 180 19.89 -4.16 9.92
N ARG A 181 20.17 -4.05 11.23
CA ARG A 181 20.34 -5.20 12.14
C ARG A 181 19.07 -6.05 12.27
N LEU A 182 17.88 -5.44 12.18
CA LEU A 182 16.59 -6.12 12.34
C LEU A 182 15.94 -6.44 10.99
N TYR A 183 16.45 -5.90 9.91
CA TYR A 183 15.84 -5.98 8.59
C TYR A 183 15.61 -7.42 8.09
N PRO A 184 16.56 -8.38 8.24
CA PRO A 184 16.32 -9.76 7.83
C PRO A 184 15.19 -10.46 8.61
N ILE A 185 14.90 -9.99 9.82
CA ILE A 185 13.83 -10.52 10.68
C ILE A 185 12.49 -9.88 10.27
N ALA A 186 12.47 -8.56 10.07
CA ALA A 186 11.26 -7.82 9.74
C ALA A 186 10.83 -7.96 8.28
N ARG A 187 11.77 -8.06 7.34
CA ARG A 187 11.50 -8.19 5.89
C ARG A 187 12.30 -9.35 5.30
N PRO A 188 11.90 -10.60 5.59
CA PRO A 188 12.67 -11.77 5.14
C PRO A 188 12.81 -11.83 3.62
N GLY A 189 14.05 -11.98 3.15
CA GLY A 189 14.37 -12.02 1.72
C GLY A 189 14.52 -10.65 1.05
N ALA A 190 14.30 -9.54 1.76
CA ALA A 190 14.62 -8.20 1.27
C ALA A 190 16.07 -7.82 1.62
N ASP A 191 16.68 -6.98 0.79
CA ASP A 191 17.98 -6.34 1.06
C ASP A 191 17.73 -4.91 1.53
N TYR A 192 18.42 -4.49 2.59
CA TYR A 192 18.31 -3.13 3.14
C TYR A 192 18.81 -2.05 2.18
N ARG A 193 19.75 -2.39 1.28
CA ARG A 193 20.32 -1.44 0.32
C ARG A 193 19.35 -1.11 -0.81
N LEU A 194 18.53 -2.08 -1.25
CA LEU A 194 17.63 -1.90 -2.38
C LEU A 194 16.64 -0.74 -2.19
N PRO A 195 15.92 -0.61 -1.05
CA PRO A 195 15.10 0.57 -0.78
C PRO A 195 15.83 1.91 -0.83
N LEU A 196 17.08 1.96 -0.35
CA LEU A 196 17.89 3.18 -0.36
C LEU A 196 18.28 3.56 -1.78
N GLU A 197 18.63 2.57 -2.59
CA GLU A 197 18.89 2.74 -4.01
C GLU A 197 17.62 3.18 -4.74
N LEU A 198 16.47 2.55 -4.50
CA LEU A 198 15.18 2.94 -5.08
C LEU A 198 14.87 4.43 -4.86
N LEU A 199 14.96 4.89 -3.61
CA LEU A 199 14.71 6.28 -3.25
C LEU A 199 15.73 7.23 -3.90
N ARG A 200 16.99 6.80 -4.02
CA ARG A 200 18.05 7.59 -4.67
C ARG A 200 17.84 7.69 -6.18
N GLU A 201 17.50 6.59 -6.83
CA GLU A 201 17.35 6.52 -8.28
C GLU A 201 16.06 7.23 -8.73
N PHE A 202 14.95 7.11 -8.00
CA PHE A 202 13.72 7.84 -8.34
C PHE A 202 13.89 9.37 -8.30
N ARG A 203 14.80 9.88 -7.45
CA ARG A 203 15.07 11.32 -7.34
C ARG A 203 15.85 11.88 -8.54
N ARG A 204 16.50 11.04 -9.34
CA ARG A 204 17.34 11.47 -10.45
C ARG A 204 16.50 11.95 -11.63
#